data_AF-A0A0Q5ZB24-F1
#
_entry.id   AF-A0A0Q5ZB24-F1
#
_cell.length_a   1.000
_cell.length_b   1.000
_cell.length_c   1.000
_cell.angle_alpha   90.00
_cell.angle_beta   90.00
_cell.angle_gamma   90.00
#
_symmetry.space_group_name_H-M   'P 1'
#
loop_
_entity.id
_entity.type
_entity.pdbx_description
1 polymer ?
#
loop_
_entity_poly.entity_id
_entity_poly.type
_entity_poly.pdbx_seq_one_letter_code
_entity_poly.pdbx_strand_id
1 'polypeptide(L)'
;MNFDNKFTKDFEEQFQKHLQAVRGISPEDFEKIKQNLQIVFKLLEDFKNKPDKTPEDFEQLAAITSRLKPLLQNIEDINLILGESLNRQSIAYYENVKKLAKEGDKEAEKIYLDLKMYFEKFDAN
;
A
#
# COMPACT_ATOMS: atom_id res chain seq x y z
N MET A 1 -19.73 0.89 -13.66
CA MET A 1 -19.87 1.76 -12.46
C MET A 1 -20.41 3.11 -12.90
N ASN A 2 -21.36 3.69 -12.17
CA ASN A 2 -21.96 4.98 -12.52
C ASN A 2 -21.15 6.09 -11.83
N PHE A 3 -20.17 6.67 -12.54
CA PHE A 3 -19.18 7.62 -12.00
C PHE A 3 -19.75 9.02 -11.67
N ASP A 4 -21.05 9.23 -11.92
CA ASP A 4 -21.69 10.54 -11.79
C ASP A 4 -22.41 10.79 -10.47
N ASN A 5 -22.46 9.83 -9.56
CA ASN A 5 -23.01 10.08 -8.23
C ASN A 5 -21.97 10.81 -7.35
N LYS A 6 -22.46 11.68 -6.46
CA LYS A 6 -21.63 12.50 -5.56
C LYS A 6 -20.66 11.65 -4.73
N PHE A 7 -21.11 10.48 -4.30
CA PHE A 7 -20.30 9.57 -3.49
C PHE A 7 -19.04 9.08 -4.23
N THR A 8 -19.17 8.69 -5.50
CA THR A 8 -18.03 8.22 -6.31
C THR A 8 -17.05 9.36 -6.60
N LYS A 9 -17.55 10.58 -6.80
CA LYS A 9 -16.68 11.77 -6.97
C LYS A 9 -15.93 12.11 -5.69
N ASP A 10 -16.62 12.18 -4.55
CA ASP A 10 -16.02 12.47 -3.24
C ASP A 10 -14.97 11.41 -2.88
N PHE A 11 -15.25 10.13 -3.14
CA PHE A 11 -14.30 9.04 -2.92
C PHE A 11 -13.06 9.15 -3.83
N GLU A 12 -13.23 9.44 -5.10
CA GLU A 12 -12.12 9.61 -6.04
C GLU A 12 -11.24 10.79 -5.65
N GLU A 13 -11.82 11.93 -5.29
CA GLU A 13 -11.08 13.10 -4.83
C GLU A 13 -10.25 12.80 -3.57
N GLN A 14 -10.84 12.09 -2.60
CA GLN A 14 -10.12 11.66 -1.40
C GLN A 14 -8.99 10.70 -1.72
N PHE A 15 -9.24 9.70 -2.59
CA PHE A 15 -8.22 8.76 -3.01
C PHE A 15 -7.05 9.46 -3.69
N GLN A 16 -7.31 10.37 -4.62
CA GLN A 16 -6.26 11.13 -5.32
C GLN A 16 -5.46 12.01 -4.36
N LYS A 17 -6.12 12.67 -3.40
CA LYS A 17 -5.45 13.45 -2.36
C LYS A 17 -4.51 12.58 -1.51
N HIS A 18 -4.97 11.41 -1.07
CA HIS A 18 -4.15 10.48 -0.31
C HIS A 18 -2.99 9.92 -1.14
N LEU A 19 -3.23 9.55 -2.40
CA LEU A 19 -2.20 9.07 -3.31
C LEU A 19 -1.11 10.11 -3.56
N GLN A 20 -1.49 11.38 -3.74
CA GLN A 20 -0.53 12.48 -3.88
C GLN A 20 0.31 12.65 -2.62
N ALA A 21 -0.30 12.60 -1.44
CA ALA A 21 0.43 12.68 -0.17
C ALA A 21 1.45 11.54 -0.03
N VAL A 22 1.05 10.31 -0.35
CA VAL A 22 1.95 9.13 -0.32
C VAL A 22 3.09 9.26 -1.32
N ARG A 23 2.82 9.67 -2.56
CA ARG A 23 3.85 9.87 -3.59
C ARG A 23 4.76 11.06 -3.30
N GLY A 24 4.30 12.01 -2.48
CA GLY A 24 5.05 13.17 -2.04
C GLY A 24 6.05 12.88 -0.91
N ILE A 25 6.07 11.66 -0.35
CA ILE A 25 7.06 11.26 0.65
C ILE A 25 8.44 11.26 -0.03
N SER A 26 9.35 12.08 0.47
CA SER A 26 10.68 12.18 -0.11
C SER A 26 11.51 10.91 0.18
N PRO A 27 12.45 10.54 -0.70
CA PRO A 27 13.41 9.46 -0.41
C PRO A 27 14.19 9.69 0.88
N GLU A 28 14.50 10.95 1.20
CA GLU A 28 15.19 11.33 2.44
C GLU A 28 14.36 11.03 3.68
N ASP A 29 13.06 11.33 3.64
CA ASP A 29 12.15 11.04 4.76
C ASP A 29 11.97 9.54 4.95
N PHE A 30 11.92 8.78 3.85
CA PHE A 30 11.89 7.31 3.91
C PHE A 30 13.15 6.74 4.59
N GLU A 31 14.34 7.23 4.21
CA GLU A 31 15.59 6.77 4.81
C GLU A 31 15.68 7.17 6.30
N LYS A 32 15.22 8.37 6.68
CA LYS A 32 15.13 8.77 8.10
C LYS A 32 14.21 7.83 8.90
N ILE A 33 13.04 7.47 8.35
CA ILE A 33 12.11 6.54 9.00
C ILE A 33 12.80 5.19 9.21
N LYS A 34 13.49 4.67 8.19
CA LYS A 34 14.22 3.41 8.26
C LYS A 34 15.32 3.43 9.33
N GLN A 35 16.12 4.49 9.39
CA GLN A 35 17.15 4.66 10.43
C GLN A 35 16.55 4.71 11.83
N ASN A 36 15.46 5.45 12.01
CA ASN A 36 14.76 5.52 13.29
C ASN A 36 14.22 4.15 13.73
N LEU A 37 13.65 3.37 12.80
CA LEU A 37 13.19 2.01 13.09
C LEU A 37 14.34 1.08 13.48
N GLN A 38 15.51 1.20 12.83
CA GLN A 38 16.70 0.44 13.21
C GLN A 38 17.15 0.75 14.64
N ILE A 39 17.12 2.02 15.05
CA ILE A 39 17.44 2.43 16.42
C ILE A 39 16.45 1.79 17.40
N VAL A 40 15.15 1.84 17.10
CA VAL A 40 14.12 1.22 17.95
C VAL A 40 14.32 -0.29 18.04
N PHE A 41 14.60 -0.98 16.93
CA PHE A 41 14.88 -2.42 16.97
C PHE A 41 16.09 -2.76 17.83
N LYS A 42 17.15 -1.96 17.76
CA LYS A 42 18.32 -2.14 18.61
C LYS A 42 17.96 -2.00 20.10
N LEU A 43 17.19 -0.96 20.46
CA LEU A 43 16.72 -0.76 21.83
C LEU A 43 15.88 -1.94 22.33
N LEU A 44 15.00 -2.50 21.47
CA LEU A 44 14.18 -3.65 21.82
C LEU A 44 15.01 -4.94 22.00
N GLU A 45 16.05 -5.15 21.20
CA GLU A 45 16.97 -6.28 21.39
C GLU A 45 17.81 -6.11 22.66
N ASP A 46 18.31 -4.91 22.94
CA ASP A 46 19.02 -4.63 24.21
C ASP A 46 18.10 -4.89 25.42
N PHE A 47 16.85 -4.47 25.34
CA PHE A 47 15.83 -4.71 26.36
C PHE A 47 15.55 -6.21 26.59
N LYS A 48 15.38 -6.95 25.48
CA LYS A 48 15.14 -8.39 25.50
C LYS A 48 16.27 -9.13 26.20
N ASN A 49 17.52 -8.76 25.90
CA ASN A 49 18.73 -9.37 26.45
C ASN A 49 19.11 -8.90 27.86
N LYS A 50 18.41 -7.88 28.41
CA LYS A 50 18.64 -7.41 29.78
C LYS A 50 18.29 -8.51 30.80
N PRO A 51 19.22 -8.90 31.69
CA PRO A 51 19.03 -10.02 32.62
C PRO A 51 17.94 -9.71 33.66
N ASP A 52 17.93 -8.49 34.20
CA ASP A 52 16.94 -8.03 35.17
C ASP A 52 16.14 -6.87 34.59
N LYS A 53 14.82 -7.06 34.49
CA LYS A 53 13.88 -6.05 33.97
C LYS A 53 13.16 -5.38 35.13
N THR A 54 13.23 -4.06 35.19
CA THR A 54 12.60 -3.25 36.24
C THR A 54 11.17 -2.82 35.84
N PRO A 55 10.36 -2.32 36.77
CA PRO A 55 9.08 -1.70 36.42
C PRO A 55 9.23 -0.54 35.41
N GLU A 56 10.26 0.28 35.56
CA GLU A 56 10.58 1.40 34.65
C GLU A 56 10.87 0.89 33.22
N ASP A 57 11.55 -0.25 33.10
CA ASP A 57 11.78 -0.91 31.81
C ASP A 57 10.45 -1.23 31.11
N PHE A 58 9.45 -1.76 31.83
CA PHE A 58 8.14 -2.04 31.24
C PHE A 58 7.35 -0.78 30.87
N GLU A 59 7.49 0.31 31.64
CA GLU A 59 6.91 1.61 31.29
C GLU A 59 7.50 2.17 29.99
N GLN A 60 8.82 2.07 29.82
CA GLN A 60 9.50 2.48 28.58
C GLN A 60 9.05 1.64 27.39
N LEU A 61 8.92 0.31 27.56
CA LEU A 61 8.42 -0.58 26.51
C LEU A 61 6.98 -0.23 26.10
N ALA A 62 6.11 0.08 27.08
CA ALA A 62 4.74 0.51 26.82
C ALA A 62 4.70 1.86 26.07
N ALA A 63 5.57 2.80 26.44
CA ALA A 63 5.70 4.08 25.76
C ALA A 63 6.18 3.92 24.30
N ILE A 64 7.13 3.02 24.04
CA ILE A 64 7.58 2.70 22.67
C ILE A 64 6.45 2.06 21.87
N THR A 65 5.76 1.07 22.45
CA THR A 65 4.66 0.34 21.79
C THR A 65 3.52 1.28 21.39
N SER A 66 3.13 2.20 22.30
CA SER A 66 2.06 3.16 22.02
C SER A 66 2.40 4.13 20.88
N ARG A 67 3.69 4.46 20.69
CA ARG A 67 4.16 5.30 19.57
C ARG A 67 4.32 4.53 18.26
N LEU A 68 4.67 3.25 18.31
CA LEU A 68 4.82 2.40 17.12
C LEU A 68 3.48 2.04 16.49
N LYS A 69 2.43 1.84 17.29
CA LYS A 69 1.12 1.40 16.77
C LYS A 69 0.53 2.35 15.71
N PRO A 70 0.48 3.68 15.90
CA PRO A 70 0.04 4.60 14.85
C PRO A 70 0.94 4.59 13.62
N LEU A 71 2.25 4.38 13.78
CA LEU A 71 3.19 4.29 12.65
C LEU A 71 2.91 3.05 11.80
N LEU A 72 2.62 1.91 12.42
CA LEU A 72 2.22 0.70 11.72
C LEU A 72 0.94 0.94 10.90
N GLN A 73 -0.08 1.56 11.51
CA GLN A 73 -1.32 1.91 10.81
C GLN A 73 -1.03 2.80 9.59
N ASN A 74 -0.20 3.84 9.74
CA ASN A 74 0.15 4.71 8.63
C ASN A 74 0.84 3.95 7.48
N ILE A 75 1.70 2.97 7.79
CA ILE A 75 2.36 2.13 6.79
C ILE A 75 1.36 1.21 6.09
N GLU A 76 0.42 0.62 6.83
CA GLU A 76 -0.66 -0.18 6.27
C GLU A 76 -1.55 0.66 5.34
N ASP A 77 -1.91 1.88 5.74
CA ASP A 77 -2.69 2.81 4.94
C ASP A 77 -1.95 3.18 3.63
N ILE A 78 -0.65 3.47 3.71
CA ILE A 78 0.21 3.70 2.54
C ILE A 78 0.17 2.50 1.60
N ASN A 79 0.34 1.29 2.15
CA ASN A 79 0.35 0.06 1.36
C ASN A 79 -1.01 -0.18 0.67
N LEU A 80 -2.12 0.08 1.36
CA LEU A 80 -3.47 0.01 0.79
C LEU A 80 -3.66 0.99 -0.37
N ILE A 81 -3.25 2.26 -0.19
CA ILE A 81 -3.36 3.30 -1.23
C ILE A 81 -2.54 2.94 -2.47
N LEU A 82 -1.29 2.49 -2.28
CA LEU A 82 -0.42 2.08 -3.37
C LEU A 82 -0.92 0.82 -4.07
N GLY A 83 -1.37 -0.17 -3.29
CA GLY A 83 -1.98 -1.39 -3.81
C GLY A 83 -3.20 -1.11 -4.67
N GLU A 84 -4.11 -0.25 -4.21
CA GLU A 84 -5.29 0.16 -4.97
C GLU A 84 -4.90 0.95 -6.24
N SER A 85 -3.91 1.85 -6.17
CA SER A 85 -3.39 2.55 -7.34
C SER A 85 -2.85 1.56 -8.38
N LEU A 86 -2.08 0.55 -7.96
CA LEU A 86 -1.52 -0.47 -8.85
C LEU A 86 -2.62 -1.35 -9.45
N ASN A 87 -3.62 -1.73 -8.66
CA ASN A 87 -4.76 -2.51 -9.12
C ASN A 87 -5.52 -1.78 -10.24
N ARG A 88 -5.88 -0.50 -10.02
CA ARG A 88 -6.55 0.34 -11.03
C ARG A 88 -5.74 0.47 -12.32
N GLN A 89 -4.43 0.70 -12.20
CA GLN A 89 -3.55 0.77 -13.36
C GLN A 89 -3.52 -0.56 -14.11
N SER A 90 -3.42 -1.67 -13.39
CA SER A 90 -3.38 -3.01 -13.97
C SER A 90 -4.67 -3.34 -14.74
N ILE A 91 -5.84 -2.97 -14.21
CA ILE A 91 -7.13 -3.08 -14.91
C ILE A 91 -7.14 -2.22 -16.17
N ALA A 92 -6.70 -0.96 -16.10
CA ALA A 92 -6.68 -0.08 -17.26
C ALA A 92 -5.77 -0.62 -18.38
N TYR A 93 -4.60 -1.16 -18.03
CA TYR A 93 -3.71 -1.82 -18.98
C TYR A 93 -4.35 -3.07 -19.57
N TYR A 94 -4.97 -3.92 -18.76
CA TYR A 94 -5.67 -5.12 -19.23
C TYR A 94 -6.79 -4.78 -20.22
N GLU A 95 -7.63 -3.79 -19.91
CA GLU A 95 -8.71 -3.35 -20.82
C GLU A 95 -8.16 -2.78 -22.13
N ASN A 96 -7.04 -2.05 -22.09
CA ASN A 96 -6.39 -1.58 -23.31
C ASN A 96 -5.85 -2.74 -24.16
N VAL A 97 -5.20 -3.74 -23.54
CA VAL A 97 -4.72 -4.94 -24.22
C VAL A 97 -5.90 -5.73 -24.82
N LYS A 98 -6.99 -5.89 -24.08
CA LYS A 98 -8.23 -6.53 -24.56
C LYS A 98 -8.82 -5.80 -25.77
N LYS A 99 -8.76 -4.47 -25.81
CA LYS A 99 -9.19 -3.68 -26.96
C LYS A 99 -8.29 -3.93 -28.18
N LEU A 100 -6.96 -3.83 -28.03
CA LEU A 100 -6.01 -4.06 -29.11
C LEU A 100 -6.12 -5.48 -29.69
N ALA A 101 -6.31 -6.49 -28.83
CA ALA A 101 -6.58 -7.86 -29.25
C ALA A 101 -7.83 -7.97 -30.13
N LYS A 102 -8.92 -7.28 -29.77
CA LYS A 102 -10.16 -7.23 -30.58
C LYS A 102 -9.97 -6.50 -31.92
N GLU A 103 -9.02 -5.58 -32.00
CA GLU A 103 -8.63 -4.86 -33.22
C GLU A 103 -7.70 -5.69 -34.13
N GLY A 104 -7.30 -6.89 -33.70
CA GLY A 104 -6.52 -7.85 -34.49
C GLY A 104 -5.01 -7.81 -34.24
N ASP A 105 -4.56 -7.14 -33.17
CA ASP A 105 -3.16 -7.18 -32.75
C ASP A 105 -2.81 -8.55 -32.11
N LYS A 106 -1.92 -9.30 -32.78
CA LYS A 106 -1.53 -10.66 -32.37
C LYS A 106 -0.68 -10.69 -31.11
N GLU A 107 0.11 -9.65 -30.84
CA GLU A 107 0.89 -9.56 -29.60
C GLU A 107 -0.04 -9.27 -28.42
N ALA A 108 -0.98 -8.34 -28.62
CA ALA A 108 -2.00 -8.04 -27.62
C ALA A 108 -2.92 -9.24 -27.36
N GLU A 109 -3.28 -10.02 -28.38
CA GLU A 109 -4.08 -11.24 -28.23
C GLU A 109 -3.40 -12.27 -27.31
N LYS A 110 -2.10 -12.48 -27.50
CA LYS A 110 -1.31 -13.37 -26.63
C LYS A 110 -1.33 -12.88 -25.18
N ILE A 111 -1.00 -11.61 -24.95
CA ILE A 111 -0.96 -11.01 -23.61
C ILE A 111 -2.36 -11.07 -22.97
N TYR A 112 -3.41 -10.80 -23.73
CA TYR A 112 -4.79 -10.91 -23.26
C TYR A 112 -5.11 -12.34 -22.78
N LEU A 113 -4.81 -13.36 -23.58
CA LEU A 113 -5.08 -14.75 -23.22
C LEU A 113 -4.31 -15.19 -21.98
N ASP A 114 -3.06 -14.76 -21.83
CA ASP A 114 -2.22 -15.04 -20.66
C ASP A 114 -2.80 -14.38 -19.39
N LEU A 115 -3.32 -13.15 -19.50
CA LEU A 115 -3.83 -12.38 -18.36
C LEU A 115 -5.30 -12.66 -18.03
N LYS A 116 -6.09 -13.15 -19.00
CA LYS A 116 -7.55 -13.33 -18.90
C LYS A 116 -7.99 -14.04 -17.63
N MET A 117 -7.28 -15.11 -17.24
CA MET A 117 -7.64 -15.91 -16.06
C MET A 117 -7.46 -15.19 -14.72
N TYR A 118 -6.69 -14.11 -14.69
CA TYR A 118 -6.43 -13.32 -13.48
C TYR A 118 -7.44 -12.20 -13.30
N PHE A 119 -8.00 -11.66 -14.39
CA PHE A 119 -8.96 -10.57 -14.37
C PHE A 119 -10.42 -11.02 -14.50
N GLU A 120 -10.70 -12.06 -15.30
CA GLU A 120 -12.09 -12.50 -15.57
C GLU A 120 -12.65 -13.51 -14.55
N LYS A 121 -11.87 -13.87 -13.52
CA LYS A 121 -12.41 -14.60 -12.33
C LYS A 121 -13.33 -13.73 -11.45
N PHE A 122 -13.43 -12.42 -11.74
CA PHE A 122 -14.26 -11.46 -11.02
C PHE A 122 -15.61 -11.15 -11.68
N ASP A 123 -15.94 -11.77 -12.82
CA ASP A 123 -17.32 -11.75 -13.34
C ASP A 123 -18.11 -12.91 -12.73
N ALA A 124 -18.51 -12.75 -11.47
CA ALA A 124 -19.57 -13.58 -10.91
C ALA A 124 -20.90 -13.10 -11.52
N ASN A 125 -21.55 -14.00 -12.27
CA ASN A 125 -22.95 -13.87 -12.71
C ASN A 125 -23.89 -13.44 -11.59
#